data_AF-A0A932D8E9-F1
#
_entry.id   AF-A0A932D8E9-F1
#
_cell.length_a   1.000
_cell.length_b   1.000
_cell.length_c   1.000
_cell.angle_alpha   90.00
_cell.angle_beta   90.00
_cell.angle_gamma   90.00
#
_symmetry.space_group_name_H-M   'P 1'
#
loop_
_entity.id
_entity.type
_entity.pdbx_description
1 polymer ?
#
loop_
_entity_poly.entity_id
_entity_poly.type
_entity_poly.pdbx_seq_one_letter_code
_entity_poly.pdbx_strand_id
1 'polypeptide(L)'
;MRAERKQVVEVLLCSTQRGGTVAGLHEVVLDTEDGLDWKTFCRCDLIYSVPRDDLRDRRGLATLERRRDIVRKIIWSHGWSGLRSPAIAGRGTGGRRADWAGALNGLNR
;
A
#
# COMPACT_ATOMS: atom_id res chain seq x y z
N MET A 1 8.15 0.53 19.02
CA MET A 1 7.34 -0.14 17.98
C MET A 1 7.91 -1.55 17.71
N ARG A 2 7.11 -2.58 17.34
CA ARG A 2 7.61 -3.97 17.16
C ARG A 2 8.77 -4.10 16.17
N ALA A 3 8.76 -3.30 15.11
CA ALA A 3 9.81 -3.30 14.09
C ALA A 3 11.17 -2.79 14.60
N GLU A 4 11.19 -1.87 15.58
CA GLU A 4 12.42 -1.26 16.10
C GLU A 4 13.31 -2.23 16.89
N ARG A 5 12.80 -3.41 17.24
CA ARG A 5 13.55 -4.43 18.00
C ARG A 5 13.94 -5.64 17.14
N LYS A 6 13.47 -5.71 15.89
CA LYS A 6 13.81 -6.80 14.98
C LYS A 6 15.09 -6.47 14.22
N GLN A 7 15.98 -7.46 14.10
CA GLN A 7 17.18 -7.40 13.26
C GLN A 7 16.84 -7.55 11.76
N VAL A 8 15.73 -8.24 11.46
CA VAL A 8 15.19 -8.38 10.11
C VAL A 8 13.84 -7.65 10.05
N VAL A 9 13.69 -6.76 9.09
CA VAL A 9 12.50 -5.93 8.91
C VAL A 9 11.82 -6.22 7.58
N GLU A 10 10.49 -6.08 7.59
CA GLU A 10 9.64 -6.24 6.40
C GLU A 10 9.56 -4.89 5.67
N VAL A 11 9.88 -4.88 4.38
CA VAL A 11 9.94 -3.68 3.54
C VAL A 11 9.19 -3.89 2.23
N LEU A 12 8.72 -2.79 1.65
CA LEU A 12 8.13 -2.75 0.31
C LEU A 12 9.15 -2.20 -0.68
N LEU A 13 9.08 -2.67 -1.92
CA LEU A 13 9.95 -2.16 -2.98
C LEU A 13 9.40 -0.85 -3.54
N CYS A 14 10.23 0.18 -3.54
CA CYS A 14 9.91 1.49 -4.06
C CYS A 14 10.83 1.85 -5.23
N SER A 15 10.27 2.33 -6.35
CA SER A 15 11.04 2.78 -7.51
C SER A 15 10.69 4.23 -7.84
N THR A 16 11.71 5.08 -7.89
CA THR A 16 11.55 6.48 -8.33
C THR A 16 11.37 6.54 -9.84
N GLN A 17 10.33 7.22 -10.30
CA GLN A 17 10.06 7.44 -11.72
C GLN A 17 10.26 8.90 -12.06
N ARG A 18 11.13 9.17 -13.03
CA ARG A 18 11.48 10.53 -13.49
C ARG A 18 10.70 10.95 -14.75
N GLY A 19 9.54 10.34 -15.00
CA GLY A 19 8.72 10.56 -16.20
C GLY A 19 7.22 10.50 -15.92
N GLY A 20 6.40 10.70 -16.97
CA GLY A 20 4.93 10.69 -16.91
C GLY A 20 4.30 9.30 -16.75
N THR A 21 5.00 8.35 -16.14
CA THR A 21 4.49 6.99 -15.93
C THR A 21 3.29 7.04 -14.97
N VAL A 22 2.29 6.20 -15.23
CA VAL A 22 1.14 6.01 -14.35
C VAL A 22 1.44 4.86 -13.39
N ALA A 23 1.04 5.01 -12.13
CA ALA A 23 1.22 3.97 -11.13
C ALA A 23 0.45 2.69 -11.52
N GLY A 24 1.06 1.55 -11.29
CA GLY A 24 0.43 0.25 -11.47
C GLY A 24 -0.72 -0.01 -10.49
N LEU A 25 -1.49 -1.06 -10.76
CA LEU A 25 -2.68 -1.43 -10.00
C LEU A 25 -2.41 -1.60 -8.49
N HIS A 26 -1.26 -2.19 -8.15
CA HIS A 26 -0.83 -2.45 -6.76
C HIS A 26 0.21 -1.46 -6.25
N GLU A 27 0.38 -0.33 -6.94
CA GLU A 27 1.33 0.70 -6.56
C GLU A 27 0.64 1.86 -5.84
N VAL A 28 1.36 2.46 -4.89
CA VAL A 28 1.00 3.74 -4.26
C VAL A 28 2.06 4.76 -4.63
N VAL A 29 1.64 5.95 -5.03
CA VAL A 29 2.55 7.05 -5.37
C VAL A 29 2.92 7.80 -4.09
N LEU A 30 4.23 7.92 -3.85
CA LEU A 30 4.83 8.80 -2.86
C LEU A 30 5.50 9.96 -3.58
N ASP A 31 5.51 11.14 -2.99
CA ASP A 31 6.05 12.36 -3.61
C ASP A 31 6.70 13.31 -2.60
N THR A 32 6.79 14.59 -2.97
CA THR A 32 7.39 15.65 -2.15
C THR A 32 6.69 15.81 -0.80
N GLU A 33 5.40 15.53 -0.68
CA GLU A 33 4.68 15.56 0.60
C GLU A 33 5.16 14.45 1.56
N ASP A 34 5.72 13.38 1.02
CA ASP A 34 6.32 12.27 1.78
C ASP A 34 7.83 12.47 2.01
N GLY A 35 8.38 13.61 1.56
CA GLY A 35 9.80 13.97 1.67
C GLY A 35 10.68 13.43 0.54
N LEU A 36 10.11 13.03 -0.60
CA LEU A 36 10.87 12.53 -1.74
C LEU A 36 11.01 13.60 -2.82
N ASP A 37 12.20 13.74 -3.40
CA ASP A 37 12.46 14.73 -4.47
C ASP A 37 11.65 14.48 -5.74
N TRP A 38 11.26 13.22 -5.98
CA TRP A 38 10.59 12.76 -7.19
C TRP A 38 9.50 11.76 -6.84
N LYS A 39 8.50 11.65 -7.73
CA LYS A 39 7.46 10.62 -7.63
C LYS A 39 8.09 9.23 -7.56
N THR A 40 7.68 8.49 -6.55
CA THR A 40 8.20 7.15 -6.25
C THR A 40 7.03 6.19 -6.09
N PHE A 41 7.06 5.09 -6.83
CA PHE A 41 6.01 4.09 -6.79
C PHE A 41 6.38 3.00 -5.82
N CYS A 42 5.55 2.82 -4.80
CA CYS A 42 5.67 1.80 -3.78
C CYS A 42 4.80 0.60 -4.15
N ARG A 43 5.43 -0.54 -4.47
CA ARG A 43 4.76 -1.80 -4.82
C ARG A 43 4.27 -2.48 -3.56
N CYS A 44 2.96 -2.68 -3.47
CA CYS A 44 2.31 -3.22 -2.27
C CYS A 44 2.00 -4.71 -2.36
N ASP A 45 2.30 -5.36 -3.49
CA ASP A 45 2.10 -6.78 -3.78
C ASP A 45 3.25 -7.69 -3.34
N LEU A 46 4.41 -7.09 -3.03
CA LEU A 46 5.62 -7.82 -2.63
C LEU A 46 6.19 -7.24 -1.34
N ILE A 47 6.32 -8.09 -0.33
CA ILE A 47 6.93 -7.77 0.95
C ILE A 47 8.25 -8.53 1.06
N TYR A 48 9.35 -7.80 1.20
CA TYR A 48 10.69 -8.36 1.33
C TYR A 48 11.12 -8.34 2.80
N SER A 49 11.89 -9.35 3.20
CA SER A 49 12.59 -9.35 4.48
C SER A 49 14.04 -8.97 4.24
N VAL A 50 14.50 -7.91 4.90
CA VAL A 50 15.88 -7.42 4.78
C VAL A 50 16.53 -7.25 6.16
N PRO A 51 17.84 -7.49 6.29
CA PRO A 51 18.59 -7.04 7.46
C PRO A 51 18.42 -5.55 7.68
N ARG A 52 18.26 -5.13 8.93
CA ARG A 52 18.09 -3.71 9.26
C ARG A 52 19.33 -2.88 8.92
N ASP A 53 20.51 -3.49 9.03
CA ASP A 53 21.79 -2.83 8.74
C ASP A 53 21.96 -2.49 7.26
N ASP A 54 21.17 -3.10 6.37
CA ASP A 54 21.14 -2.74 4.95
C ASP A 54 20.33 -1.46 4.68
N LEU A 55 19.50 -1.02 5.64
CA LEU A 55 18.74 0.23 5.57
C LEU A 55 19.56 1.40 6.13
N ARG A 56 20.22 2.13 5.23
CA ARG A 56 21.16 3.21 5.60
C ARG A 56 20.47 4.56 5.78
N ASP A 57 19.84 5.05 4.72
CA ASP A 57 19.37 6.43 4.65
C ASP A 57 17.86 6.54 4.81
N ARG A 58 17.43 7.37 5.76
CA ARG A 58 16.02 7.74 5.87
C ARG A 58 15.71 8.87 4.88
N ARG A 59 15.15 8.51 3.73
CA ARG A 59 14.84 9.46 2.66
C ARG A 59 13.62 10.34 2.92
N GLY A 60 12.68 9.90 3.77
CA GLY A 60 11.44 10.62 4.00
C GLY A 60 10.55 9.95 5.03
N LEU A 61 9.31 10.41 5.09
CA LEU A 61 8.28 9.86 5.96
C LEU A 61 6.91 9.94 5.28
N ALA A 62 6.38 8.79 4.90
CA ALA A 62 5.05 8.72 4.31
C ALA A 62 4.00 9.37 5.24
N THR A 63 3.13 10.19 4.68
CA THR A 63 2.03 10.83 5.42
C THR A 63 1.05 9.78 5.95
N LEU A 64 0.20 10.16 6.91
CA LEU A 64 -0.79 9.24 7.47
C LEU A 64 -1.76 8.72 6.40
N GLU A 65 -2.14 9.57 5.46
CA GLU A 65 -3.00 9.21 4.33
C GLU A 65 -2.33 8.16 3.45
N ARG A 66 -1.06 8.37 3.05
CA ARG A 66 -0.30 7.42 2.24
C ARG A 66 -0.10 6.09 2.94
N ARG A 67 0.13 6.07 4.25
CA ARG A 67 0.19 4.83 5.03
C ARG A 67 -1.12 4.05 4.98
N ARG A 68 -2.27 4.74 5.06
CA ARG A 68 -3.59 4.09 4.93
C ARG A 68 -3.81 3.50 3.54
N ASP A 69 -3.37 4.21 2.49
CA ASP A 69 -3.41 3.71 1.12
C ASP A 69 -2.54 2.47 0.94
N ILE A 70 -1.30 2.50 1.43
CA ILE A 70 -0.37 1.36 1.41
C ILE A 70 -1.01 0.15 2.09
N VAL A 71 -1.52 0.30 3.31
CA VAL A 71 -2.17 -0.81 4.04
C VAL A 71 -3.38 -1.35 3.27
N ARG A 72 -4.24 -0.48 2.72
CA ARG A 72 -5.38 -0.92 1.90
C ARG A 72 -4.93 -1.72 0.69
N LYS A 73 -3.86 -1.28 0.02
CA LYS A 73 -3.33 -1.92 -1.19
C LYS A 73 -2.64 -3.26 -0.90
N ILE A 74 -1.90 -3.37 0.20
CA ILE A 74 -1.34 -4.64 0.69
C ILE A 74 -2.47 -5.65 0.93
N ILE A 75 -3.49 -5.25 1.69
CA ILE A 75 -4.61 -6.14 1.99
C ILE A 75 -5.30 -6.62 0.71
N TRP A 76 -5.48 -5.74 -0.26
CA TRP A 76 -6.17 -6.06 -1.50
C TRP A 76 -5.32 -6.95 -2.44
N SER A 77 -4.04 -6.62 -2.63
CA SER A 77 -3.11 -7.38 -3.49
C SER A 77 -2.88 -8.80 -2.99
N HIS A 78 -2.83 -9.00 -1.67
CA HIS A 78 -2.63 -10.32 -1.06
C HIS A 78 -3.95 -11.07 -0.76
N GLY A 79 -5.11 -10.50 -1.09
CA GLY A 79 -6.41 -11.14 -0.82
C GLY A 79 -6.76 -11.26 0.67
N TRP A 80 -6.12 -10.48 1.54
CA TRP A 80 -6.34 -10.49 3.00
C TRP A 80 -7.62 -9.74 3.43
N SER A 81 -8.51 -9.45 2.49
CA SER A 81 -9.71 -8.64 2.72
C SER A 81 -10.61 -9.21 3.82
N GLY A 82 -10.64 -10.53 3.99
CA GLY A 82 -11.36 -11.24 5.06
C GLY A 82 -10.70 -11.23 6.45
N LEU A 83 -9.43 -10.79 6.56
CA LEU A 83 -8.68 -10.72 7.83
C LEU A 83 -8.86 -9.38 8.55
N ARG A 84 -9.58 -8.42 7.95
CA ARG A 84 -10.05 -7.24 8.69
C ARG A 84 -11.09 -7.72 9.71
N SER A 85 -10.63 -8.04 10.92
CA SER A 85 -11.50 -8.40 12.03
C SER A 85 -12.59 -7.31 12.19
N PRO A 86 -13.87 -7.69 12.28
CA PRO A 86 -14.96 -6.73 12.41
C PRO A 86 -14.93 -5.93 13.73
N ALA A 87 -14.02 -6.25 14.66
CA ALA A 87 -13.96 -5.63 15.98
C ALA A 87 -13.62 -4.13 16.01
N ILE A 88 -13.13 -3.55 14.91
CA ILE A 88 -12.91 -2.09 14.76
C ILE A 88 -13.88 -1.42 13.79
N ALA A 89 -14.77 -2.19 13.14
CA ALA A 89 -15.88 -1.64 12.39
C ALA A 89 -17.02 -1.41 13.39
N GLY A 90 -17.13 -0.17 13.87
CA GLY A 90 -18.25 0.25 14.70
C GLY A 90 -19.56 -0.26 14.10
N ARG A 91 -20.43 -0.78 14.98
CA ARG A 91 -21.82 -1.14 14.76
C ARG A 91 -22.46 -0.29 13.64
N GLY A 92 -22.47 -0.85 12.44
CA GLY A 92 -23.23 -0.39 11.29
C GLY A 92 -24.15 -1.53 10.90
N THR A 93 -25.36 -1.46 11.43
CA THR A 93 -26.48 -2.36 11.18
C THR A 93 -26.70 -2.61 9.68
N GLY A 94 -26.80 -3.89 9.33
CA GLY A 94 -27.72 -4.44 8.32
C GLY A 94 -27.82 -3.74 6.97
N GLY A 95 -27.42 -4.44 5.91
CA GLY A 95 -27.93 -4.11 4.58
C GLY A 95 -27.14 -4.75 3.46
N ARG A 96 -27.75 -5.77 2.84
CA ARG A 96 -27.48 -6.16 1.45
C ARG A 96 -27.23 -4.92 0.57
N ARG A 97 -26.10 -4.91 -0.13
CA ARG A 97 -25.83 -4.25 -1.43
C ARG A 97 -24.31 -4.31 -1.67
N ALA A 98 -23.78 -4.58 -2.86
CA ALA A 98 -24.41 -4.55 -4.16
C ALA A 98 -23.71 -5.54 -5.11
N ASP A 99 -24.54 -6.03 -6.01
CA ASP A 99 -24.28 -6.58 -7.32
C ASP A 99 -22.95 -6.18 -7.97
N TRP A 100 -22.28 -7.21 -8.42
CA TRP A 100 -21.09 -7.26 -9.26
C TRP A 100 -21.32 -6.74 -10.70
N ALA A 101 -22.30 -5.87 -10.94
CA ALA A 101 -22.76 -5.50 -12.28
C ALA A 101 -21.90 -4.45 -13.02
N GLY A 102 -20.85 -3.89 -12.40
CA GLY A 102 -20.03 -2.83 -13.02
C GLY A 102 -18.60 -3.20 -13.40
N ALA A 103 -18.13 -4.40 -13.05
CA ALA A 103 -16.69 -4.68 -13.05
C ALA A 103 -16.09 -5.13 -14.40
N LEU A 104 -16.88 -5.36 -15.46
CA LEU A 104 -16.33 -5.94 -16.71
C LEU A 104 -16.91 -5.42 -18.04
N ASN A 105 -17.75 -4.39 -18.08
CA ASN A 105 -18.30 -3.85 -19.34
C ASN A 105 -17.63 -2.53 -19.79
N GLY A 106 -16.31 -2.52 -19.88
CA GLY A 106 -15.59 -1.31 -20.33
C GLY A 106 -14.19 -1.54 -20.90
N LEU A 107 -13.74 -2.79 -21.04
CA LEU A 107 -12.55 -3.10 -21.84
C LEU A 107 -12.94 -4.02 -22.99
N ASN A 108 -13.24 -3.37 -24.12
CA ASN A 108 -12.95 -3.84 -25.48
C ASN A 108 -13.91 -4.86 -26.12
N ARG A 109 -15.11 -4.40 -26.54
CA ARG A 109 -15.62 -4.55 -27.91
C ARG A 109 -16.88 -3.71 -28.14
#